data_AF-A0AAV5V8D1-F1
#
_entry.id   AF-A0AAV5V8D1-F1
#
_cell.length_a   1.000
_cell.length_b   1.000
_cell.length_c   1.000
_cell.angle_alpha   90.00
_cell.angle_beta   90.00
_cell.angle_gamma   90.00
#
_symmetry.space_group_name_H-M   'P 1'
#
loop_
_entity.id
_entity.type
_entity.pdbx_description
1 polymer ?
#
loop_
_entity_poly.entity_id
_entity_poly.type
_entity_poly.pdbx_seq_one_letter_code
_entity_poly.pdbx_strand_id
1 'polypeptide(L)'
;MFPLFVLLSLLPSISSLICYHCMSPMSSDIPPDGQHSLKALLYSAYNVPPVQQLCALEDDPEFRSLETIECFDDACVKIQISHGDTTLMLRGCNRSLFIKGYHLSPDAQCSHSSTPSICACSDRDLCNESSFSLSF
;
A
#
# COMPACT_ATOMS: atom_id res chain seq x y z
N MET A 1 55.28 -1.86 -14.11
CA MET A 1 54.33 -2.12 -13.01
C MET A 1 53.02 -1.44 -13.36
N PHE A 2 52.04 -2.20 -13.86
CA PHE A 2 50.69 -1.68 -14.12
C PHE A 2 49.93 -1.61 -12.79
N PRO A 3 49.23 -0.50 -12.46
CA PRO A 3 48.37 -0.48 -11.30
C PRO A 3 47.12 -1.30 -11.62
N LEU A 4 46.90 -2.33 -10.82
CA LEU A 4 45.67 -3.11 -10.76
C LEU A 4 44.59 -2.18 -10.17
N PHE A 5 43.94 -1.40 -11.03
CA PHE A 5 42.82 -0.54 -10.64
C PHE A 5 41.67 -1.43 -10.16
N VAL A 6 41.38 -1.31 -8.87
CA VAL A 6 40.26 -1.93 -8.17
C VAL A 6 38.96 -1.44 -8.84
N LEU A 7 38.37 -2.27 -9.69
CA LEU A 7 37.08 -2.02 -10.34
C LEU A 7 36.03 -2.94 -9.68
N LEU A 8 35.73 -2.71 -8.40
CA LEU A 8 34.80 -3.57 -7.65
C LEU A 8 33.93 -2.78 -6.67
N SER A 9 33.13 -1.83 -7.17
CA SER A 9 32.13 -1.14 -6.33
C SER A 9 31.07 -0.39 -7.15
N LEU A 10 30.36 -1.10 -8.02
CA LEU A 10 29.14 -0.61 -8.69
C LEU A 10 28.02 -1.66 -8.65
N LEU A 11 27.96 -2.49 -7.60
CA LEU A 11 26.76 -3.28 -7.36
C LEU A 11 25.68 -2.33 -6.82
N PRO A 12 24.53 -2.18 -7.50
CA PRO A 12 23.42 -1.43 -6.94
C PRO A 12 23.03 -2.07 -5.61
N SER A 13 22.98 -1.27 -4.55
CA SER A 13 22.39 -1.69 -3.29
C SER A 13 20.91 -1.93 -3.54
N ILE A 14 20.49 -3.19 -3.60
CA ILE A 14 19.07 -3.55 -3.61
C ILE A 14 18.53 -3.16 -2.24
N SER A 15 17.63 -2.20 -2.20
CA SER A 15 16.95 -1.82 -0.96
C SER A 15 15.71 -2.69 -0.83
N SER A 16 15.55 -3.38 0.29
CA SER A 16 14.28 -4.03 0.63
C SER A 16 13.57 -3.31 1.77
N LEU A 17 12.24 -3.33 1.73
CA LEU A 17 11.34 -2.65 2.65
C LEU A 17 10.21 -3.61 3.04
N ILE A 18 9.90 -3.74 4.31
CA ILE A 18 8.78 -4.57 4.77
C ILE A 18 7.51 -3.71 4.84
N CYS A 19 6.39 -4.20 4.29
CA CYS A 19 5.11 -3.47 4.28
C CYS A 19 3.95 -4.36 4.74
N TYR A 20 2.92 -3.76 5.36
CA TYR A 20 1.66 -4.46 5.58
C TYR A 20 1.00 -4.83 4.25
N HIS A 21 0.42 -6.03 4.19
CA HIS A 21 -0.24 -6.57 3.01
C HIS A 21 -1.64 -7.08 3.35
N CYS A 22 -2.66 -6.25 3.15
CA CYS A 22 -4.02 -6.61 3.52
C CYS A 22 -5.06 -5.76 2.79
N MET A 23 -6.30 -6.24 2.82
CA MET A 23 -7.51 -5.49 2.49
C MET A 23 -8.51 -5.59 3.64
N SER A 24 -9.21 -4.51 3.98
CA SER A 24 -10.30 -4.58 4.95
C SER A 24 -11.54 -5.25 4.37
N PRO A 25 -12.40 -5.90 5.18
CA PRO A 25 -13.68 -6.39 4.69
C PRO A 25 -14.54 -5.26 4.13
N MET A 26 -15.35 -5.56 3.12
CA MET A 26 -16.39 -4.64 2.66
C MET A 26 -17.45 -4.48 3.75
N SER A 27 -17.96 -3.27 3.95
CA SER A 27 -19.05 -3.05 4.90
C SER A 27 -20.29 -3.84 4.48
N SER A 28 -20.92 -4.48 5.46
CA SER A 28 -22.24 -5.10 5.31
C SER A 28 -23.35 -4.10 4.99
N ASP A 29 -23.12 -2.81 5.22
CA ASP A 29 -24.08 -1.75 4.95
C ASP A 29 -24.18 -1.43 3.45
N ILE A 30 -23.19 -1.85 2.65
CA ILE A 30 -23.24 -1.75 1.20
C ILE A 30 -24.16 -2.87 0.67
N PRO A 31 -25.20 -2.57 -0.12
CA PRO A 31 -26.05 -3.58 -0.74
C PRO A 31 -25.25 -4.59 -1.58
N PRO A 32 -25.73 -5.85 -1.74
CA PRO A 32 -24.98 -6.89 -2.46
C PRO A 32 -24.51 -6.49 -3.86
N ASP A 33 -25.34 -5.77 -4.61
CA ASP A 33 -25.00 -5.28 -5.96
C ASP A 33 -23.91 -4.21 -5.92
N GLY A 34 -23.93 -3.36 -4.88
CA GLY A 34 -22.88 -2.38 -4.59
C GLY A 34 -21.55 -3.04 -4.24
N GLN A 35 -21.58 -4.11 -3.44
CA GLN A 35 -20.38 -4.89 -3.11
C GLN A 35 -19.78 -5.54 -4.36
N HIS A 36 -20.61 -6.13 -5.22
CA HIS A 36 -20.15 -6.71 -6.49
C HIS A 36 -19.52 -5.65 -7.41
N SER A 37 -20.15 -4.48 -7.53
CA SER A 37 -19.66 -3.39 -8.37
C SER A 37 -18.33 -2.84 -7.85
N LEU A 38 -18.23 -2.61 -6.53
CA LEU A 38 -17.00 -2.17 -5.89
C LEU A 38 -15.89 -3.22 -6.05
N LYS A 39 -16.22 -4.51 -5.90
CA LYS A 39 -15.27 -5.60 -6.12
C LYS A 39 -14.76 -5.59 -7.57
N ALA A 40 -15.65 -5.48 -8.55
CA ALA A 40 -15.24 -5.41 -9.95
C ALA A 40 -14.30 -4.22 -10.21
N LEU A 41 -14.60 -3.05 -9.65
CA LEU A 41 -13.73 -1.87 -9.79
C LEU A 41 -12.36 -2.08 -9.14
N LEU A 42 -12.31 -2.59 -7.90
CA LEU A 42 -11.06 -2.87 -7.21
C LEU A 42 -10.17 -3.84 -7.98
N TYR A 43 -10.75 -4.96 -8.42
CA TYR A 43 -10.02 -6.00 -9.16
C TYR A 43 -9.62 -5.55 -10.57
N SER A 44 -10.21 -4.48 -11.09
CA SER A 44 -9.80 -3.88 -12.37
C SER A 44 -8.61 -2.93 -12.25
N ALA A 45 -8.35 -2.38 -11.06
CA ALA A 45 -7.29 -1.40 -10.80
C ALA A 45 -6.12 -1.97 -9.98
N TYR A 46 -6.39 -2.97 -9.12
CA TYR A 46 -5.45 -3.46 -8.11
C TYR A 46 -5.32 -4.99 -8.13
N ASN A 47 -4.12 -5.49 -7.84
CA ASN A 47 -3.96 -6.87 -7.39
C ASN A 47 -4.36 -6.92 -5.90
N VAL A 48 -5.63 -7.24 -5.66
CA VAL A 48 -6.24 -7.14 -4.34
C VAL A 48 -5.57 -8.09 -3.33
N PRO A 49 -5.04 -7.57 -2.20
CA PRO A 49 -4.45 -8.38 -1.13
C PRO A 49 -5.46 -9.30 -0.41
N PRO A 50 -4.99 -10.22 0.46
CA PRO A 50 -5.86 -10.99 1.34
C PRO A 50 -6.73 -10.11 2.24
N VAL A 51 -7.99 -10.51 2.42
CA VAL A 51 -8.92 -9.80 3.30
C VAL A 51 -8.60 -10.12 4.76
N GLN A 52 -8.36 -9.08 5.57
CA GLN A 52 -8.12 -9.18 6.99
C GLN A 52 -8.92 -8.11 7.75
N GLN A 53 -9.57 -8.52 8.84
CA GLN A 53 -10.51 -7.68 9.59
C GLN A 53 -9.83 -6.44 10.20
N LEU A 54 -8.58 -6.58 10.62
CA LEU A 54 -7.81 -5.54 11.28
C LEU A 54 -7.18 -4.54 10.29
N CYS A 55 -7.28 -4.73 8.97
CA CYS A 55 -6.55 -3.92 7.98
C CYS A 55 -6.89 -2.40 8.04
N ALA A 56 -8.11 -2.08 8.47
CA ALA A 56 -8.59 -0.70 8.66
C ALA A 56 -8.51 -0.22 10.13
N LEU A 57 -8.10 -1.08 11.07
CA LEU A 57 -8.14 -0.83 12.51
C LEU A 57 -6.71 -0.61 13.05
N GLU A 58 -6.07 0.49 12.65
CA GLU A 58 -4.67 0.78 13.01
C GLU A 58 -4.45 1.05 14.50
N ASP A 59 -5.50 1.44 15.23
CA ASP A 59 -5.47 1.61 16.69
C ASP A 59 -5.62 0.28 17.45
N ASP A 60 -5.97 -0.81 16.77
CA ASP A 60 -6.16 -2.11 17.39
C ASP A 60 -4.81 -2.72 17.80
N PRO A 61 -4.65 -3.23 19.04
CA PRO A 61 -3.40 -3.83 19.49
C PRO A 61 -2.97 -5.04 18.64
N GLU A 62 -3.92 -5.75 18.02
CA GLU A 62 -3.66 -6.89 17.15
C GLU A 62 -3.29 -6.46 15.72
N PHE A 63 -3.41 -5.18 15.36
CA PHE A 63 -3.03 -4.66 14.03
C PHE A 63 -1.60 -5.08 13.63
N ARG A 64 -0.68 -5.10 14.59
CA ARG A 64 0.72 -5.46 14.34
C ARG A 64 0.93 -6.93 13.94
N SER A 65 -0.08 -7.76 14.09
CA SER A 65 -0.07 -9.17 13.68
C SER A 65 -0.47 -9.39 12.21
N LEU A 66 -0.90 -8.33 11.51
CA LEU A 66 -1.27 -8.39 10.10
C LEU A 66 -0.11 -8.95 9.25
N GLU A 67 -0.50 -9.60 8.15
CA GLU A 67 0.46 -10.12 7.18
C GLU A 67 1.34 -9.01 6.61
N THR A 68 2.61 -9.33 6.41
CA THR A 68 3.62 -8.41 5.85
C THR A 68 4.31 -9.07 4.67
N ILE A 69 4.80 -8.25 3.75
CA ILE A 69 5.57 -8.68 2.59
C ILE A 69 6.82 -7.83 2.42
N GLU A 70 7.84 -8.39 1.77
CA GLU A 70 9.06 -7.68 1.40
C GLU A 70 8.92 -7.04 0.01
N CYS A 71 9.27 -5.77 -0.08
CA CYS A 71 9.20 -4.94 -1.28
C CYS A 71 10.62 -4.57 -1.72
N PHE A 72 11.03 -5.01 -2.91
CA PHE A 72 12.38 -4.76 -3.46
C PHE A 72 12.37 -3.56 -4.40
N ASP A 73 13.22 -2.56 -4.12
CA ASP A 73 13.33 -1.31 -4.86
C ASP A 73 11.94 -0.67 -5.15
N ASP A 74 11.11 -0.63 -4.11
CA ASP A 74 9.70 -0.24 -4.16
C ASP A 74 9.27 0.54 -2.90
N ALA A 75 8.01 0.96 -2.82
CA ALA A 75 7.45 1.70 -1.69
C ALA A 75 6.25 0.96 -1.07
N CYS A 76 6.03 1.14 0.24
CA CYS A 76 4.78 0.73 0.86
C CYS A 76 3.66 1.69 0.45
N VAL A 77 2.47 1.15 0.23
CA VAL A 77 1.27 1.89 -0.16
C VAL A 77 0.14 1.60 0.82
N LYS A 78 -0.64 2.64 1.10
CA LYS A 78 -1.94 2.59 1.78
C LYS A 78 -2.96 3.28 0.87
N ILE A 79 -4.05 2.59 0.57
CA ILE A 79 -5.18 3.11 -0.22
C ILE A 79 -6.41 3.09 0.67
N GLN A 80 -7.05 4.24 0.79
CA GLN A 80 -8.30 4.42 1.49
C GLN A 80 -9.39 4.83 0.50
N ILE A 81 -10.44 4.03 0.41
CA ILE A 81 -11.62 4.32 -0.40
C ILE A 81 -12.78 4.54 0.57
N SER A 82 -13.22 5.79 0.68
CA SER A 82 -14.34 6.17 1.54
C SER A 82 -15.59 6.44 0.70
N HIS A 83 -16.74 5.97 1.18
CA HIS A 83 -18.07 6.20 0.62
C HIS A 83 -19.11 6.27 1.76
N GLY A 84 -19.64 7.46 2.02
CA GLY A 84 -20.43 7.72 3.24
C GLY A 84 -19.60 7.46 4.48
N ASP A 85 -20.16 6.74 5.45
CA ASP A 85 -19.48 6.35 6.70
C ASP A 85 -18.62 5.07 6.54
N THR A 86 -18.62 4.45 5.36
CA THR A 86 -17.84 3.25 5.10
C THR A 86 -16.47 3.60 4.54
N THR A 87 -15.43 2.95 5.09
CA THR A 87 -14.08 3.03 4.58
C THR A 87 -13.54 1.64 4.26
N LEU A 88 -13.00 1.49 3.06
CA LEU A 88 -12.27 0.33 2.61
C LEU A 88 -10.77 0.65 2.57
N MET A 89 -9.94 -0.22 3.10
CA MET A 89 -8.49 -0.06 3.20
C MET A 89 -7.76 -1.14 2.40
N LEU A 90 -6.73 -0.76 1.64
CA LEU A 90 -5.77 -1.68 1.02
C LEU A 90 -4.35 -1.27 1.39
N ARG A 91 -3.48 -2.23 1.67
CA ARG A 91 -2.07 -2.04 2.03
C ARG A 91 -1.19 -3.03 1.26
N GLY A 92 -0.01 -2.62 0.80
CA GLY A 92 0.96 -3.50 0.13
C GLY A 92 2.13 -2.76 -0.50
N CYS A 93 2.98 -3.45 -1.27
CA CYS A 93 3.99 -2.82 -2.11
C CYS A 93 3.32 -2.14 -3.32
N ASN A 94 3.80 -0.97 -3.73
CA ASN A 94 3.28 -0.24 -4.89
C ASN A 94 3.21 -1.11 -6.17
N ARG A 95 4.32 -1.73 -6.60
CA ARG A 95 4.34 -2.54 -7.83
C ARG A 95 3.49 -3.79 -7.75
N SER A 96 3.36 -4.37 -6.55
CA SER A 96 2.53 -5.55 -6.33
C SER A 96 1.05 -5.20 -6.29
N LEU A 97 0.69 -4.01 -5.79
CA LEU A 97 -0.69 -3.64 -5.52
C LEU A 97 -1.40 -3.05 -6.75
N PHE A 98 -0.71 -2.30 -7.62
CA PHE A 98 -1.30 -1.78 -8.86
C PHE A 98 -1.19 -2.76 -10.03
N ILE A 99 -2.25 -2.87 -10.83
CA ILE A 99 -2.17 -3.59 -12.11
C ILE A 99 -1.33 -2.78 -13.11
N LYS A 100 -0.49 -3.45 -13.92
CA LYS A 100 0.38 -2.81 -14.92
C LYS A 100 -0.40 -1.79 -15.77
N GLY A 101 0.09 -0.55 -15.81
CA GLY A 101 -0.55 0.58 -16.50
C GLY A 101 -1.27 1.55 -15.57
N TYR A 102 -1.57 1.14 -14.33
CA TYR A 102 -1.88 2.06 -13.24
C TYR A 102 -0.58 2.38 -12.50
N HIS A 103 -0.11 3.61 -12.65
CA HIS A 103 0.98 4.14 -11.85
C HIS A 103 0.43 5.29 -11.02
N LEU A 104 0.85 5.37 -9.76
CA LEU A 104 0.64 6.59 -8.99
C LEU A 104 1.32 7.74 -9.73
N SER A 105 0.56 8.81 -9.97
CA SER A 105 1.18 10.07 -10.34
C SER A 105 2.21 10.39 -9.24
N PRO A 106 3.42 10.87 -9.57
CA PRO A 106 4.39 11.31 -8.56
C PRO A 106 3.81 12.37 -7.60
N ASP A 107 2.71 13.01 -7.98
CA ASP A 107 1.96 13.99 -7.18
C ASP A 107 0.81 13.39 -6.36
N ALA A 108 0.66 12.05 -6.31
CA ALA A 108 -0.31 11.37 -5.45
C ALA A 108 0.13 11.48 -3.98
N GLN A 109 0.05 12.70 -3.45
CA GLN A 109 0.21 13.00 -2.04
C GLN A 109 -1.05 12.58 -1.30
N CYS A 110 -0.89 12.14 -0.05
CA CYS A 110 -1.97 11.81 0.85
C CYS A 110 -3.00 12.95 0.95
N SER A 111 -4.04 12.89 0.14
CA SER A 111 -5.14 13.86 0.18
C SER A 111 -6.31 13.21 0.90
N HIS A 112 -6.49 13.60 2.17
CA HIS A 112 -7.61 13.16 3.00
C HIS A 112 -8.98 13.62 2.47
N SER A 113 -9.02 14.56 1.53
CA SER A 113 -10.25 15.11 0.95
C SER A 113 -10.69 14.45 -0.37
N SER A 114 -9.92 13.50 -0.91
CA SER A 114 -10.24 12.82 -2.17
C SER A 114 -10.35 11.31 -1.98
N THR A 115 -11.33 10.68 -2.64
CA THR A 115 -11.48 9.23 -2.69
C THR A 115 -11.18 8.74 -4.12
N PRO A 116 -10.28 7.77 -4.32
CA PRO A 116 -9.42 7.14 -3.32
C PRO A 116 -8.34 8.09 -2.79
N SER A 117 -8.03 8.01 -1.49
CA SER A 117 -6.83 8.59 -0.92
C SER A 117 -5.72 7.56 -1.01
N ILE A 118 -4.59 7.92 -1.62
CA ILE A 118 -3.47 7.03 -1.81
C ILE A 118 -2.22 7.66 -1.21
N CYS A 119 -1.53 6.88 -0.38
CA CYS A 119 -0.32 7.25 0.32
C CYS A 119 0.78 6.24 -0.01
N ALA A 120 1.96 6.74 -0.36
CA ALA A 120 3.16 5.93 -0.55
C ALA A 120 4.28 6.42 0.38
N CYS A 121 5.09 5.49 0.88
CA CYS A 121 6.20 5.77 1.78
C CYS A 121 7.33 4.75 1.59
N SER A 122 8.56 5.19 1.85
CA SER A 122 9.78 4.37 1.75
C SER A 122 10.82 4.77 2.79
N ASP A 123 10.41 5.49 3.84
CA ASP A 123 11.27 6.00 4.91
C ASP A 123 11.63 4.93 5.95
N ARG A 124 10.75 3.95 6.18
CA ARG A 124 10.94 2.87 7.16
C ARG A 124 10.07 1.65 6.88
N ASP A 125 10.46 0.50 7.43
CA ASP A 125 9.62 -0.69 7.46
C ASP A 125 8.26 -0.38 8.12
N LEU A 126 7.21 -0.96 7.54
CA LEU A 126 5.83 -0.85 7.99
C LEU A 126 5.33 0.61 8.03
N CYS A 127 5.94 1.51 7.25
CA CYS A 127 5.52 2.91 7.21
C CYS A 127 4.05 3.06 6.80
N ASN A 128 3.50 2.10 6.05
CA ASN A 128 2.08 2.03 5.74
C ASN A 128 1.22 1.51 6.91
N GLU A 129 1.57 1.77 8.18
CA GLU A 129 0.77 1.49 9.39
C GLU A 129 -0.26 2.59 9.67
N SER A 130 0.13 3.85 9.51
CA SER A 130 -0.61 5.00 10.05
C SER A 130 -1.46 5.72 9.00
N SER A 131 -2.43 6.50 9.44
CA SER A 131 -2.93 7.67 8.73
C SER A 131 -1.81 8.71 8.70
N PHE A 132 -1.12 8.83 7.56
CA PHE A 132 0.02 9.75 7.46
C PHE A 132 -0.40 11.18 7.80
N SER A 133 0.06 11.66 8.95
CA SER A 133 0.48 13.06 9.12
C SER A 133 1.82 13.20 8.39
N LEU A 134 1.82 13.84 7.22
CA LEU A 134 3.06 14.37 6.66
C LEU A 134 3.62 15.37 7.67
N SER A 135 4.73 15.02 8.31
CA SER A 135 5.57 15.99 8.99
C SER A 135 6.39 16.68 7.90
N PHE A 136 6.10 17.95 7.65
CA PHE A 136 6.93 18.83 6.82
C PHE A 136 8.28 19.12 7.49
#